data_AF-A0A182SQL3-F1
#
_entry.id   AF-A0A182SQL3-F1
#
_cell.length_a   1.000
_cell.length_b   1.000
_cell.length_c   1.000
_cell.angle_alpha   90.00
_cell.angle_beta   90.00
_cell.angle_gamma   90.00
#
_symmetry.space_group_name_H-M   'P 1'
#
loop_
_entity.id
_entity.type
_entity.pdbx_description
1 polymer ?
#
loop_
_entity_poly.entity_id
_entity_poly.type
_entity_poly.pdbx_seq_one_letter_code
_entity_poly.pdbx_strand_id
1 'polypeptide(L)'
;MDRLLSEKESVESDLQDLLHQQEQAENKLQAALKQVAILETSLIDSKISGETALRTLLEACIKSSEKLTLRAIGENEMPGAGGTPTYFLMIAEELQEVLTKLRMVHENYLKDNSTNVESLARKVIIGAHLLASAHVQGMTVCNRSANIESGERIAEELKKLGQSITTLFQSLQKTSEANTVSERITDLKVQLEEVTTMIVDLGKQTDGTENLGDMVESELTSMDKAIEEAASRIQEMLSKSRASDSGIKLEVNEKILDACTSLMQAIRVLVQKSRLLQSEIVALGKGTASAKEFYKRNHQWTEGLISAAKSVAQGANFLVTAANKTVAGGAKHQLDLVVAAQEIAACTAQLVVASRVKAPRSSTNLTALGTASKNVTQATGIVVATAKDCSQRLEDSQDLDLGTLTVHQAKTKEMEIQVKVLELEQALQVERMRLASFRKKNYQQPVEE
;
A
#
# COMPACT_ATOMS: atom_id res chain seq x y z
N MET A 1 64.79 104.09 -32.29
CA MET A 1 64.81 102.97 -33.26
C MET A 1 65.17 101.68 -32.54
N ASP A 2 66.30 101.64 -31.83
CA ASP A 2 66.78 100.44 -31.10
C ASP A 2 65.83 99.88 -30.03
N ARG A 3 65.14 100.75 -29.27
CA ARG A 3 64.18 100.30 -28.24
C ARG A 3 62.97 99.57 -28.83
N LEU A 4 62.47 100.04 -29.98
CA LEU A 4 61.37 99.42 -30.72
C LEU A 4 61.80 98.10 -31.39
N LEU A 5 63.07 98.00 -31.81
CA LEU A 5 63.65 96.76 -32.32
C LEU A 5 63.79 95.70 -31.24
N SER A 6 64.28 96.08 -30.06
CA SER A 6 64.39 95.18 -28.89
C SER A 6 63.01 94.71 -28.37
N GLU A 7 62.01 95.61 -28.33
CA GLU A 7 60.64 95.23 -27.99
C GLU A 7 60.04 94.27 -29.04
N LYS A 8 60.31 94.50 -30.33
CA LYS A 8 59.89 93.60 -31.41
C LYS A 8 60.53 92.20 -31.27
N GLU A 9 61.84 92.13 -31.02
CA GLU A 9 62.55 90.85 -30.83
C GLU A 9 62.03 90.09 -29.60
N SER A 10 61.74 90.79 -28.49
CA SER A 10 61.11 90.18 -27.31
C SER A 10 59.74 89.59 -27.62
N VAL A 11 58.90 90.34 -28.34
CA VAL A 11 57.55 89.89 -28.72
C VAL A 11 57.61 88.72 -29.71
N GLU A 12 58.58 88.71 -30.64
CA GLU A 12 58.80 87.58 -31.56
C GLU A 12 59.25 86.31 -30.81
N SER A 13 60.10 86.44 -29.78
CA SER A 13 60.50 85.34 -28.90
C SER A 13 59.31 84.80 -28.10
N ASP A 14 58.52 85.67 -27.47
CA ASP A 14 57.34 85.28 -26.70
C ASP A 14 56.29 84.59 -27.59
N LEU A 15 56.14 85.05 -28.84
CA LEU A 15 55.26 84.42 -29.83
C LEU A 15 55.74 83.01 -30.21
N GLN A 16 57.05 82.82 -30.40
CA GLN A 16 57.62 81.49 -30.68
C GLN A 16 57.43 80.53 -29.49
N ASP A 17 57.63 81.01 -28.26
CA ASP A 17 57.40 80.21 -27.05
C ASP A 17 55.92 79.83 -26.89
N LEU A 18 55.00 80.77 -27.15
CA LEU A 18 53.56 80.51 -27.13
C LEU A 18 53.14 79.50 -28.22
N LEU A 19 53.68 79.62 -29.44
CA LEU A 19 53.42 78.65 -30.52
C LEU A 19 53.95 77.25 -30.15
N HIS A 20 55.12 77.17 -29.54
CA HIS A 20 55.68 75.89 -29.07
C HIS A 20 54.82 75.28 -27.96
N GLN A 21 54.37 76.08 -27.00
CA GLN A 21 53.45 75.65 -25.95
C GLN A 21 52.10 75.19 -26.51
N GLN A 22 51.57 75.90 -27.52
CA GLN A 22 50.34 75.52 -28.22
C GLN A 22 50.51 74.16 -28.91
N GLU A 23 51.58 73.97 -29.68
CA GLU A 23 51.87 72.70 -30.36
C GLU A 23 52.03 71.55 -29.34
N GLN A 24 52.70 71.80 -28.22
CA GLN A 24 52.86 70.80 -27.16
C GLN A 24 51.52 70.46 -26.50
N ALA A 25 50.64 71.45 -26.29
CA ALA A 25 49.31 71.25 -25.74
C ALA A 25 48.39 70.49 -26.72
N GLU A 26 48.43 70.81 -28.01
CA GLU A 26 47.69 70.11 -29.07
C GLU A 26 48.12 68.65 -29.18
N ASN A 27 49.43 68.38 -29.13
CA ASN A 27 49.96 67.01 -29.10
C ASN A 27 49.51 66.23 -27.86
N LYS A 28 49.51 66.86 -26.68
CA LYS A 28 49.01 66.25 -25.43
C LYS A 28 47.51 65.97 -25.50
N LEU A 29 46.72 66.91 -26.04
CA LEU A 29 45.28 66.74 -26.24
C LEU A 29 44.98 65.58 -27.20
N GLN A 30 45.70 65.50 -28.31
CA GLN A 30 45.53 64.43 -29.29
C GLN A 30 45.92 63.05 -28.72
N ALA A 31 46.97 62.99 -27.89
CA ALA A 31 47.34 61.78 -27.16
C ALA A 31 46.26 61.38 -26.13
N ALA A 32 45.72 62.33 -25.38
CA ALA A 32 44.65 62.09 -24.42
C ALA A 32 43.36 61.58 -25.11
N LEU A 33 42.96 62.18 -26.24
CA LEU A 33 41.80 61.73 -27.01
C LEU A 33 41.97 60.30 -27.55
N LYS A 34 43.17 59.95 -28.03
CA LYS A 34 43.48 58.56 -28.42
C LYS A 34 43.38 57.60 -27.24
N GLN A 35 43.87 58.01 -26.07
CA GLN A 35 43.79 57.18 -24.86
C GLN A 35 42.35 56.97 -24.40
N VAL A 36 41.50 58.01 -24.45
CA VAL A 36 40.07 57.90 -24.12
C VAL A 36 39.38 56.91 -25.05
N ALA A 37 39.62 56.99 -26.37
CA ALA A 37 39.02 56.04 -27.33
C ALA A 37 39.44 54.58 -27.08
N ILE A 38 40.70 54.34 -26.70
CA ILE A 38 41.19 53.00 -26.31
C ILE A 38 40.48 52.52 -25.05
N LEU A 39 40.35 53.37 -24.03
CA LEU A 39 39.68 53.02 -22.77
C LEU A 39 38.19 52.75 -22.96
N GLU A 40 37.50 53.52 -23.81
CA GLU A 40 36.09 53.29 -24.16
C GLU A 40 35.90 51.94 -24.84
N THR A 41 36.78 51.60 -25.79
CA THR A 41 36.75 50.29 -26.46
C THR A 41 36.99 49.15 -25.47
N SER A 42 38.02 49.29 -24.61
CA SER A 42 38.32 48.29 -23.57
C SER A 42 37.19 48.12 -22.56
N LEU A 43 36.45 49.18 -22.23
CA LEU A 43 35.30 49.12 -21.33
C LEU A 43 34.14 48.34 -21.96
N ILE A 44 33.87 48.59 -23.24
CA ILE A 44 32.84 47.86 -24.01
C ILE A 44 33.21 46.37 -24.09
N ASP A 45 34.45 46.06 -24.45
CA ASP A 45 34.93 44.67 -24.54
C ASP A 45 34.84 43.96 -23.20
N SER A 46 35.23 44.63 -22.10
CA SER A 46 35.12 44.07 -20.75
C SER A 46 33.67 43.83 -20.35
N LYS A 47 32.73 44.70 -20.75
CA LYS A 47 31.30 44.55 -20.46
C LYS A 47 30.71 43.36 -21.22
N ILE A 48 30.98 43.24 -22.51
CA ILE A 48 30.53 42.12 -23.36
C ILE A 48 31.09 40.80 -22.82
N SER A 49 32.38 40.77 -22.45
CA SER A 49 33.03 39.60 -21.87
C SER A 49 32.37 39.18 -20.55
N GLY A 50 32.10 40.14 -19.65
CA GLY A 50 31.42 39.89 -18.38
C GLY A 50 29.99 39.35 -18.54
N GLU A 51 29.19 39.95 -19.42
CA GLU A 51 27.83 39.48 -19.72
C GLU A 51 27.84 38.07 -20.32
N THR A 52 28.80 37.77 -21.19
CA THR A 52 28.99 36.45 -21.80
C THR A 52 29.36 35.40 -20.75
N ALA A 53 30.27 35.74 -19.83
CA ALA A 53 30.66 34.85 -18.73
C ALA A 53 29.49 34.53 -17.79
N LEU A 54 28.70 35.55 -17.40
CA LEU A 54 27.51 35.38 -16.56
C LEU A 54 26.45 34.50 -17.24
N ARG A 55 26.20 34.71 -18.54
CA ARG A 55 25.28 33.89 -19.33
C ARG A 55 25.74 32.43 -19.42
N THR A 56 27.04 32.22 -19.62
CA THR A 56 27.63 30.86 -19.67
C THR A 56 27.50 30.15 -18.33
N LEU A 57 27.71 30.87 -17.21
CA LEU A 57 27.51 30.33 -15.86
C LEU A 57 26.05 29.96 -15.62
N LEU A 58 25.10 30.81 -16.01
CA LEU A 58 23.67 30.50 -15.90
C LEU A 58 23.31 29.24 -16.69
N GLU A 59 23.79 29.11 -17.93
CA GLU A 59 23.54 27.91 -18.74
C GLU A 59 24.12 26.65 -18.09
N ALA A 60 25.32 26.74 -17.50
CA ALA A 60 25.92 25.64 -16.74
C ALA A 60 25.08 25.28 -15.50
N CYS A 61 24.57 26.26 -14.77
CA CYS A 61 23.67 26.06 -13.62
C CYS A 61 22.37 25.38 -14.02
N ILE A 62 21.76 25.78 -15.14
CA ILE A 62 20.54 25.16 -15.69
C ILE A 62 20.82 23.71 -16.08
N LYS A 63 21.87 23.45 -16.86
CA LYS A 63 22.25 22.08 -17.27
C LYS A 63 22.57 21.17 -16.10
N SER A 64 23.29 21.67 -15.10
CA SER A 64 23.62 20.90 -13.90
C SER A 64 22.36 20.56 -13.09
N SER A 65 21.47 21.55 -12.91
CA SER A 65 20.19 21.40 -12.25
C SER A 65 19.27 20.40 -12.96
N GLU A 66 19.19 20.49 -14.29
CA GLU A 66 18.47 19.56 -15.14
C GLU A 66 19.01 18.14 -14.94
N LYS A 67 20.33 17.94 -15.10
CA LYS A 67 20.97 16.63 -14.97
C LYS A 67 20.69 15.98 -13.61
N LEU A 68 20.80 16.73 -12.51
CA LEU A 68 20.51 16.23 -11.16
C LEU A 68 19.04 15.83 -11.00
N THR A 69 18.14 16.64 -11.53
CA THR A 69 16.69 16.39 -11.45
C THR A 69 16.30 15.16 -12.28
N LEU A 70 16.79 15.06 -13.51
CA LEU A 70 16.53 13.91 -14.39
C LEU A 70 17.13 12.62 -13.85
N ARG A 71 18.29 12.70 -13.18
CA ARG A 71 18.86 11.53 -12.49
C ARG A 71 17.92 11.03 -11.39
N ALA A 72 17.39 11.92 -10.56
CA ALA A 72 16.45 11.56 -9.51
C ALA A 72 15.12 11.01 -10.06
N ILE A 73 14.68 11.49 -11.23
CA ILE A 73 13.49 10.99 -11.93
C ILE A 73 13.74 9.59 -12.52
N GLY A 74 14.94 9.33 -13.05
CA GLY A 74 15.30 8.07 -13.71
C GLY A 74 15.71 6.93 -12.76
N GLU A 75 16.28 7.25 -11.60
CA GLU A 75 16.62 6.28 -10.55
C GLU A 75 15.34 5.86 -9.79
N ASN A 76 14.54 4.97 -10.41
CA ASN A 76 13.25 4.51 -9.89
C ASN A 76 13.35 3.59 -8.64
N GLU A 77 14.57 3.25 -8.23
CA GLU A 77 14.87 2.35 -7.11
C GLU A 77 15.80 3.03 -6.10
N MET A 78 15.24 3.87 -5.22
CA MET A 78 15.97 4.31 -4.05
C MET A 78 15.49 3.52 -2.82
N PRO A 79 16.33 2.68 -2.20
CA PRO A 79 16.00 1.97 -0.96
C PRO A 79 16.07 2.94 0.22
N GLY A 80 15.14 3.89 0.30
CA GLY A 80 15.11 4.94 1.32
C GLY A 80 13.92 4.80 2.25
N ALA A 81 14.14 4.82 3.56
CA ALA A 81 13.12 4.62 4.60
C ALA A 81 12.10 5.77 4.79
N GLY A 82 12.05 6.80 3.95
CA GLY A 82 11.52 8.13 4.36
C GLY A 82 10.38 8.79 3.57
N GLY A 83 9.49 8.06 2.88
CA GLY A 83 8.35 8.69 2.18
C GLY A 83 7.04 8.61 2.95
N THR A 84 6.53 9.75 3.43
CA THR A 84 5.18 9.90 4.01
C THR A 84 4.39 10.94 3.20
N PRO A 85 3.06 10.77 3.02
CA PRO A 85 2.22 11.77 2.36
C PRO A 85 2.37 13.18 2.94
N THR A 86 2.50 13.30 4.27
CA THR A 86 2.71 14.57 4.98
C THR A 86 4.02 15.26 4.60
N TYR A 87 5.11 14.50 4.47
CA TYR A 87 6.39 15.04 4.01
C TYR A 87 6.33 15.49 2.54
N PHE A 88 5.64 14.73 1.67
CA PHE A 88 5.41 15.15 0.29
C PHE A 88 4.62 16.47 0.23
N LEU A 89 3.57 16.62 1.05
CA LEU A 89 2.76 17.84 1.14
C LEU A 89 3.61 19.06 1.48
N MET A 90 4.49 18.97 2.48
CA MET A 90 5.39 20.07 2.84
C MET A 90 6.29 20.49 1.68
N ILE A 91 6.85 19.52 0.94
CA ILE A 91 7.70 19.80 -0.23
C ILE A 91 6.87 20.41 -1.36
N ALA A 92 5.67 19.90 -1.60
CA ALA A 92 4.78 20.39 -2.65
C ALA A 92 4.36 21.85 -2.40
N GLU A 93 4.02 22.21 -1.16
CA GLU A 93 3.70 23.59 -0.77
C GLU A 93 4.88 24.54 -0.99
N GLU A 94 6.09 24.15 -0.54
CA GLU A 94 7.30 24.96 -0.76
C GLU A 94 7.61 25.09 -2.26
N LEU A 95 7.46 24.02 -3.02
CA LEU A 95 7.68 23.99 -4.46
C LEU A 95 6.71 24.92 -5.21
N GLN A 96 5.43 24.98 -4.82
CA GLN A 96 4.45 25.93 -5.40
C GLN A 96 4.91 27.39 -5.24
N GLU A 97 5.45 27.74 -4.07
CA GLU A 97 5.98 29.08 -3.81
C GLU A 97 7.24 29.35 -4.64
N VAL A 98 8.17 28.38 -4.70
CA VAL A 98 9.42 28.52 -5.46
C VAL A 98 9.16 28.64 -6.96
N LEU A 99 8.22 27.87 -7.52
CA LEU A 99 7.81 27.98 -8.94
C LEU A 99 7.24 29.36 -9.25
N THR A 100 6.43 29.93 -8.35
CA THR A 100 5.90 31.29 -8.49
C THR A 100 7.03 32.32 -8.51
N LYS A 101 8.00 32.20 -7.60
CA LYS A 101 9.18 33.08 -7.56
C LYS A 101 10.07 32.89 -8.79
N LEU A 102 10.24 31.65 -9.28
CA LEU A 102 11.03 31.34 -10.48
C LEU A 102 10.44 32.04 -11.71
N ARG A 103 9.12 31.99 -11.89
CA ARG A 103 8.42 32.70 -12.97
C ARG A 103 8.69 34.20 -12.92
N MET A 104 8.51 34.83 -11.76
CA MET A 104 8.73 36.28 -11.60
C MET A 104 10.19 36.67 -11.91
N VAL A 105 11.15 35.90 -11.39
CA VAL A 105 12.57 36.18 -11.60
C VAL A 105 12.99 35.95 -13.05
N HIS A 106 12.42 34.95 -13.72
CA HIS A 106 12.62 34.73 -15.15
C HIS A 106 12.07 35.90 -15.99
N GLU A 107 10.85 36.38 -15.70
CA GLU A 107 10.29 37.56 -16.37
C GLU A 107 11.14 38.84 -16.15
N ASN A 108 11.70 39.02 -14.95
CA ASN A 108 12.61 40.11 -14.66
C ASN A 108 13.94 39.97 -15.40
N TYR A 109 14.47 38.76 -15.50
CA TYR A 109 15.66 38.47 -16.29
C TYR A 109 15.47 38.83 -17.77
N LEU A 110 14.33 38.51 -18.38
CA LEU A 110 14.04 38.92 -19.77
C LEU A 110 14.02 40.44 -19.99
N LYS A 111 13.74 41.23 -18.95
CA LYS A 111 13.75 42.70 -19.02
C LYS A 111 15.15 43.27 -18.79
N ASP A 112 15.89 42.72 -17.83
CA ASP A 112 17.26 43.10 -17.52
C ASP A 112 18.08 41.87 -17.12
N ASN A 113 18.87 41.38 -18.07
CA ASN A 113 19.72 40.21 -17.89
C ASN A 113 20.80 40.46 -16.83
N SER A 114 21.37 41.66 -16.78
CA SER A 114 22.61 41.94 -16.04
C SER A 114 22.42 41.89 -14.53
N THR A 115 21.28 42.37 -14.04
CA THR A 115 20.97 42.45 -12.60
C THR A 115 20.26 41.20 -12.06
N ASN A 116 19.60 40.43 -12.93
CA ASN A 116 18.72 39.32 -12.50
C ASN A 116 19.32 37.93 -12.71
N VAL A 117 20.49 37.80 -13.36
CA VAL A 117 21.11 36.49 -13.67
C VAL A 117 21.36 35.63 -12.43
N GLU A 118 21.82 36.26 -11.34
CA GLU A 118 22.14 35.58 -10.08
C GLU A 118 20.87 35.11 -9.36
N SER A 119 19.84 35.94 -9.36
CA SER A 119 18.53 35.61 -8.80
C SER A 119 17.91 34.42 -9.55
N LEU A 120 18.00 34.43 -10.88
CA LEU A 120 17.50 33.35 -11.73
C LEU A 120 18.26 32.05 -11.45
N ALA A 121 19.59 32.10 -11.44
CA ALA A 121 20.42 30.93 -11.14
C ALA A 121 20.06 30.32 -9.77
N ARG A 122 19.89 31.13 -8.72
CA ARG A 122 19.47 30.65 -7.40
C ARG A 122 18.11 29.96 -7.43
N LYS A 123 17.11 30.55 -8.09
CA LYS A 123 15.77 29.97 -8.15
C LYS A 123 15.71 28.69 -8.99
N VAL A 124 16.51 28.60 -10.05
CA VAL A 124 16.67 27.37 -10.82
C VAL A 124 17.24 26.25 -9.95
N ILE A 125 18.29 26.51 -9.16
CA ILE A 125 18.92 25.49 -8.30
C ILE A 125 17.95 24.99 -7.22
N ILE A 126 17.28 25.91 -6.51
CA ILE A 126 16.31 25.55 -5.45
C ILE A 126 15.12 24.79 -6.07
N GLY A 127 14.60 25.30 -7.19
CA GLY A 127 13.49 24.66 -7.91
C GLY A 127 13.84 23.25 -8.36
N ALA A 128 15.05 23.04 -8.90
CA ALA A 128 15.53 21.72 -9.30
C ALA A 128 15.57 20.73 -8.13
N HIS A 129 16.13 21.15 -6.99
CA HIS A 129 16.18 20.31 -5.79
C HIS A 129 14.79 19.91 -5.29
N LEU A 130 13.85 20.86 -5.23
CA LEU A 130 12.48 20.60 -4.79
C LEU A 130 11.70 19.75 -5.79
N LEU A 131 11.86 19.97 -7.10
CA LEU A 131 11.25 19.14 -8.16
C LEU A 131 11.73 17.70 -8.08
N ALA A 132 13.05 17.50 -7.93
CA ALA A 132 13.64 16.18 -7.73
C ALA A 132 13.09 15.49 -6.48
N SER A 133 13.05 16.23 -5.36
CA SER A 133 12.58 15.71 -4.07
C SER A 133 11.09 15.37 -4.12
N ALA A 134 10.25 16.22 -4.69
CA ALA A 134 8.82 15.96 -4.86
C ALA A 134 8.60 14.70 -5.70
N HIS A 135 9.30 14.56 -6.82
CA HIS A 135 9.16 13.38 -7.68
C HIS A 135 9.56 12.08 -6.95
N VAL A 136 10.72 12.06 -6.29
CA VAL A 136 11.20 10.87 -5.55
C VAL A 136 10.28 10.53 -4.39
N GLN A 137 9.82 11.52 -3.62
CA GLN A 137 8.92 11.30 -2.50
C GLN A 137 7.54 10.84 -2.96
N GLY A 138 7.01 11.43 -4.03
CA GLY A 138 5.75 11.00 -4.64
C GLY A 138 5.83 9.55 -5.11
N MET A 139 6.92 9.17 -5.78
CA MET A 139 7.13 7.81 -6.25
C MET A 139 7.30 6.82 -5.09
N THR A 140 7.92 7.25 -3.99
CA THR A 140 8.02 6.45 -2.76
C THR A 140 6.66 6.23 -2.11
N VAL A 141 5.80 7.25 -2.09
CA VAL A 141 4.45 7.17 -1.53
C VAL A 141 3.58 6.21 -2.35
N CYS A 142 3.59 6.29 -3.68
CA CYS A 142 2.77 5.42 -4.52
C CYS A 142 3.27 3.96 -4.52
N ASN A 143 4.58 3.72 -4.55
CA ASN A 143 5.15 2.36 -4.47
C ASN A 143 4.90 1.68 -3.12
N ARG A 144 4.62 2.45 -2.07
CA ARG A 144 4.24 1.95 -0.73
C ARG A 144 2.74 1.89 -0.51
N SER A 145 1.95 2.37 -1.47
CA SER A 145 0.51 2.40 -1.37
C SER A 145 -0.07 0.99 -1.22
N ALA A 146 -1.01 0.85 -0.29
CA ALA A 146 -1.84 -0.34 -0.13
C ALA A 146 -2.78 -0.56 -1.34
N ASN A 147 -3.22 0.54 -1.95
CA ASN A 147 -4.10 0.56 -3.11
C ASN A 147 -3.23 0.66 -4.39
N ILE A 148 -3.02 -0.48 -5.05
CA ILE A 148 -2.15 -0.61 -6.22
C ILE A 148 -2.68 0.25 -7.38
N GLU A 149 -3.98 0.22 -7.64
CA GLU A 149 -4.60 0.99 -8.74
C GLU A 149 -4.41 2.51 -8.55
N SER A 150 -4.68 3.01 -7.34
CA SER A 150 -4.46 4.42 -7.01
C SER A 150 -2.97 4.79 -7.02
N GLY A 151 -2.10 3.88 -6.57
CA GLY A 151 -0.65 4.04 -6.62
C GLY A 151 -0.12 4.13 -8.07
N GLU A 152 -0.54 3.23 -8.95
CA GLU A 152 -0.18 3.23 -10.37
C GLU A 152 -0.66 4.49 -11.08
N ARG A 153 -1.89 4.94 -10.78
CA ARG A 153 -2.42 6.21 -11.31
C ARG A 153 -1.56 7.41 -10.90
N ILE A 154 -1.20 7.52 -9.62
CA ILE A 154 -0.33 8.59 -9.12
C ILE A 154 1.06 8.50 -9.76
N ALA A 155 1.61 7.29 -9.90
CA ALA A 155 2.90 7.07 -10.54
C ALA A 155 2.91 7.54 -12.00
N GLU A 156 1.81 7.34 -12.74
CA GLU A 156 1.70 7.80 -14.12
C GLU A 156 1.63 9.33 -14.22
N GLU A 157 0.89 9.99 -13.33
CA GLU A 157 0.87 11.45 -13.25
C GLU A 157 2.23 12.02 -12.82
N LEU A 158 2.96 11.35 -11.93
CA LEU A 158 4.34 11.72 -11.58
C LEU A 158 5.31 11.58 -12.77
N LYS A 159 5.16 10.55 -13.62
CA LYS A 159 5.96 10.45 -14.85
C LYS A 159 5.66 11.60 -15.81
N LYS A 160 4.39 11.98 -15.98
CA LYS A 160 4.00 13.17 -16.77
C LYS A 160 4.60 14.44 -16.18
N LEU A 161 4.56 14.60 -14.85
CA LEU A 161 5.23 15.68 -14.16
C LEU A 161 6.74 15.70 -14.47
N GLY A 162 7.40 14.54 -14.47
CA GLY A 162 8.81 14.40 -14.88
C GLY A 162 9.10 14.83 -16.32
N GLN A 163 8.19 14.55 -17.25
CA GLN A 163 8.29 15.02 -18.65
C GLN A 163 8.12 16.55 -18.73
N SER A 164 7.15 17.12 -18.00
CA SER A 164 6.96 18.57 -17.91
C SER A 164 8.18 19.27 -17.30
N ILE A 165 8.81 18.67 -16.28
CA ILE A 165 10.06 19.16 -15.66
C ILE A 165 11.18 19.21 -16.70
N THR A 166 11.35 18.12 -17.46
CA THR A 166 12.35 18.05 -18.54
C THR A 166 12.14 19.18 -19.54
N THR A 167 10.89 19.39 -19.95
CA THR A 167 10.56 20.42 -20.95
C THR A 167 10.75 21.84 -20.42
N LEU A 168 10.49 22.10 -19.12
CA LEU A 168 10.79 23.38 -18.48
C LEU A 168 12.29 23.70 -18.55
N PHE A 169 13.17 22.76 -18.20
CA PHE A 169 14.62 22.99 -18.25
C PHE A 169 15.12 23.27 -19.66
N GLN A 170 14.60 22.54 -20.67
CA GLN A 170 14.92 22.79 -22.07
C GLN A 170 14.54 24.22 -22.51
N SER A 171 13.38 24.71 -22.09
CA SER A 171 12.94 26.07 -22.41
C SER A 171 13.69 27.15 -21.62
N LEU A 172 14.14 26.86 -20.39
CA LEU A 172 15.03 27.75 -19.64
C LEU A 172 16.41 27.89 -20.30
N GLN A 173 16.88 26.85 -21.01
CA GLN A 173 18.17 26.86 -21.69
C GLN A 173 18.13 27.60 -23.03
N LYS A 174 17.04 27.45 -23.79
CA LYS A 174 16.91 28.02 -25.14
C LYS A 174 16.27 29.40 -25.11
N THR A 175 17.03 30.42 -25.51
CA THR A 175 16.49 31.80 -25.60
C THR A 175 15.28 31.93 -26.53
N SER A 176 15.18 31.10 -27.57
CA SER A 176 14.02 31.07 -28.48
C SER A 176 12.72 30.63 -27.80
N GLU A 177 12.81 29.89 -26.70
CA GLU A 177 11.67 29.32 -25.98
C GLU A 177 11.33 30.12 -24.70
N ALA A 178 12.01 31.24 -24.43
CA ALA A 178 11.85 32.04 -23.23
C ALA A 178 10.40 32.45 -22.94
N ASN A 179 9.62 32.75 -23.98
CA ASN A 179 8.21 33.15 -23.82
C ASN A 179 7.31 32.00 -23.32
N THR A 180 7.74 30.74 -23.47
CA THR A 180 6.97 29.56 -23.05
C THR A 180 7.22 29.18 -21.58
N VAL A 181 8.27 29.70 -20.96
CA VAL A 181 8.67 29.32 -19.58
C VAL A 181 7.56 29.64 -18.57
N SER A 182 6.90 30.80 -18.70
CA SER A 182 5.79 31.20 -17.82
C SER A 182 4.60 30.24 -17.89
N GLU A 183 4.25 29.81 -19.10
CA GLU A 183 3.18 28.84 -19.35
C GLU A 183 3.55 27.48 -18.76
N ARG A 184 4.75 26.97 -19.06
CA ARG A 184 5.25 25.69 -18.52
C ARG A 184 5.30 25.64 -17.00
N ILE A 185 5.70 26.74 -16.35
CA ILE A 185 5.66 26.83 -14.88
C ILE A 185 4.22 26.75 -14.38
N THR A 186 3.27 27.37 -15.08
CA THR A 186 1.85 27.34 -14.70
C THR A 186 1.30 25.92 -14.85
N ASP A 187 1.58 25.23 -15.95
CA ASP A 187 1.16 23.85 -16.18
C ASP A 187 1.76 22.89 -15.13
N LEU A 188 3.04 23.06 -14.81
CA LEU A 188 3.71 22.28 -13.76
C LEU A 188 3.07 22.48 -12.38
N LYS A 189 2.65 23.70 -12.05
CA LYS A 189 1.95 23.98 -10.80
C LYS A 189 0.60 23.27 -10.73
N VAL A 190 -0.16 23.26 -11.83
CA VAL A 190 -1.45 22.55 -11.92
C VAL A 190 -1.24 21.05 -11.76
N GLN A 191 -0.30 20.46 -12.50
CA GLN A 191 0.03 19.03 -12.38
C GLN A 191 0.49 18.66 -10.96
N LEU A 192 1.30 19.50 -10.32
CA LEU A 192 1.73 19.29 -8.93
C LEU A 192 0.54 19.32 -7.96
N GLU A 193 -0.42 20.21 -8.16
CA GLU A 193 -1.63 20.31 -7.33
C GLU A 193 -2.55 19.09 -7.51
N GLU A 194 -2.70 18.60 -8.74
CA GLU A 194 -3.41 17.35 -9.04
C GLU A 194 -2.77 16.16 -8.32
N VAL A 195 -1.45 15.98 -8.45
CA VAL A 195 -0.68 14.93 -7.75
C VAL A 195 -0.82 15.05 -6.24
N THR A 196 -0.75 16.27 -5.70
CA THR A 196 -0.92 16.53 -4.27
C THR A 196 -2.30 16.10 -3.78
N THR A 197 -3.35 16.42 -4.52
CA THR A 197 -4.72 16.03 -4.19
C THR A 197 -4.88 14.51 -4.18
N MET A 198 -4.35 13.82 -5.20
CA MET A 198 -4.40 12.35 -5.26
C MET A 198 -3.64 11.70 -4.09
N ILE A 199 -2.47 12.24 -3.70
CA ILE A 199 -1.70 11.75 -2.55
C ILE A 199 -2.45 11.98 -1.23
N VAL A 200 -3.14 13.11 -1.08
CA VAL A 200 -3.98 13.41 0.09
C VAL A 200 -5.14 12.41 0.18
N ASP A 201 -5.83 12.15 -0.93
CA ASP A 201 -6.97 11.23 -0.94
C ASP A 201 -6.52 9.78 -0.70
N LEU A 202 -5.33 9.41 -1.17
CA LEU A 202 -4.68 8.15 -0.79
C LEU A 202 -4.40 8.07 0.72
N GLY A 203 -3.97 9.18 1.32
CA GLY A 203 -3.79 9.32 2.76
C GLY A 203 -5.08 9.12 3.56
N LYS A 204 -6.22 9.61 3.05
CA LYS A 204 -7.53 9.42 3.70
C LYS A 204 -8.04 7.99 3.59
N GLN A 205 -7.79 7.31 2.46
CA GLN A 205 -8.15 5.88 2.30
C GLN A 205 -7.35 4.97 3.24
N THR A 206 -6.20 5.42 3.73
CA THR A 206 -5.39 4.68 4.71
C THR A 206 -5.86 4.83 6.16
N ASP A 207 -6.86 5.66 6.49
CA ASP A 207 -7.41 5.76 7.85
C ASP A 207 -8.07 4.45 8.34
N GLY A 208 -8.59 3.61 7.43
CA GLY A 208 -9.07 2.27 7.78
C GLY A 208 -7.96 1.33 8.29
N THR A 209 -6.69 1.63 7.98
CA THR A 209 -5.54 0.83 8.41
C THR A 209 -4.99 1.21 9.79
N GLU A 210 -5.44 2.31 10.39
CA GLU A 210 -4.99 2.71 11.73
C GLU A 210 -5.44 1.74 12.83
N ASN A 211 -6.58 1.08 12.63
CA ASN A 211 -7.15 0.11 13.58
C ASN A 211 -6.73 -1.34 13.33
N LEU A 212 -6.01 -1.66 12.25
CA LEU A 212 -5.69 -3.05 11.90
C LEU A 212 -4.89 -3.78 12.98
N GLY A 213 -3.96 -3.08 13.65
CA GLY A 213 -3.17 -3.68 14.73
C GLY A 213 -3.98 -4.00 15.99
N ASP A 214 -5.00 -3.21 16.30
CA ASP A 214 -5.90 -3.48 17.44
C ASP A 214 -6.95 -4.52 17.06
N MET A 215 -7.43 -4.47 15.80
CA MET A 215 -8.37 -5.44 15.25
C MET A 215 -7.78 -6.84 15.18
N VAL A 216 -6.51 -7.01 14.77
CA VAL A 216 -5.90 -8.35 14.69
C VAL A 216 -5.78 -9.00 16.07
N GLU A 217 -5.31 -8.28 17.08
CA GLU A 217 -5.22 -8.83 18.45
C GLU A 217 -6.61 -9.09 19.05
N SER A 218 -7.59 -8.21 18.81
CA SER A 218 -8.98 -8.42 19.22
C SER A 218 -9.59 -9.69 18.60
N GLU A 219 -9.43 -9.87 17.29
CA GLU A 219 -10.03 -11.00 16.56
C GLU A 219 -9.32 -12.33 16.89
N LEU A 220 -8.01 -12.31 17.10
CA LEU A 220 -7.27 -13.49 17.57
C LEU A 220 -7.70 -13.89 18.99
N THR A 221 -7.90 -12.92 19.88
CA THR A 221 -8.40 -13.16 21.23
C THR A 221 -9.85 -13.67 21.21
N SER A 222 -10.68 -13.11 20.33
CA SER A 222 -12.06 -13.56 20.10
C SER A 222 -12.10 -15.01 19.61
N MET A 223 -11.21 -15.37 18.67
CA MET A 223 -11.05 -16.74 18.21
C MET A 223 -10.64 -17.68 19.35
N ASP A 224 -9.62 -17.34 20.15
CA ASP A 224 -9.19 -18.15 21.31
C ASP A 224 -10.35 -18.41 22.28
N LYS A 225 -11.12 -17.35 22.59
CA LYS A 225 -12.30 -17.44 23.45
C LYS A 225 -13.38 -18.34 22.84
N ALA A 226 -13.67 -18.20 21.55
CA ALA A 226 -14.67 -19.02 20.87
C ALA A 226 -14.28 -20.52 20.85
N ILE A 227 -12.99 -20.85 20.68
CA ILE A 227 -12.50 -22.22 20.77
C ILE A 227 -12.68 -22.79 22.18
N GLU A 228 -12.32 -22.03 23.23
CA GLU A 228 -12.46 -22.51 24.61
C GLU A 228 -13.93 -22.68 25.02
N GLU A 229 -14.80 -21.73 24.64
CA GLU A 229 -16.24 -21.85 24.85
C GLU A 229 -16.82 -23.04 24.10
N ALA A 230 -16.37 -23.30 22.87
CA ALA A 230 -16.80 -24.44 22.09
C ALA A 230 -16.40 -25.77 22.75
N ALA A 231 -15.15 -25.87 23.24
CA ALA A 231 -14.66 -27.03 23.97
C ALA A 231 -15.48 -27.28 25.25
N SER A 232 -15.74 -26.23 26.04
CA SER A 232 -16.55 -26.31 27.26
C SER A 232 -17.97 -26.80 26.96
N ARG A 233 -18.62 -26.25 25.92
CA ARG A 233 -19.98 -26.66 25.55
C ARG A 233 -20.05 -28.12 25.09
N ILE A 234 -19.04 -28.61 24.36
CA ILE A 234 -18.98 -30.03 23.97
C ILE A 234 -18.83 -30.92 25.20
N GLN A 235 -17.98 -30.53 26.15
CA GLN A 235 -17.80 -31.27 27.40
C GLN A 235 -19.08 -31.29 28.26
N GLU A 236 -19.79 -30.16 28.33
CA GLU A 236 -21.10 -30.09 28.98
C GLU A 236 -22.12 -31.01 28.31
N MET A 237 -22.17 -31.05 26.98
CA MET A 237 -23.04 -31.96 26.23
C MET A 237 -22.72 -33.43 26.56
N LEU A 238 -21.44 -33.78 26.67
CA LEU A 238 -21.01 -35.14 27.04
C LEU A 238 -21.50 -35.50 28.44
N SER A 239 -21.33 -34.60 29.42
CA SER A 239 -21.82 -34.82 30.78
C SER A 239 -23.34 -34.95 30.86
N LYS A 240 -24.07 -34.15 30.08
CA LYS A 240 -25.54 -34.20 30.00
C LYS A 240 -26.00 -35.51 29.37
N SER A 241 -25.40 -35.92 28.26
CA SER A 241 -25.74 -37.19 27.59
C SER A 241 -25.53 -38.38 28.52
N ARG A 242 -24.41 -38.42 29.29
CA ARG A 242 -24.17 -39.43 30.33
C ARG A 242 -25.25 -39.50 31.42
N ALA A 243 -25.87 -38.37 31.74
CA ALA A 243 -26.91 -38.31 32.77
C ALA A 243 -28.31 -38.62 32.23
N SER A 244 -28.59 -38.31 30.94
CA SER A 244 -29.94 -38.36 30.37
C SER A 244 -30.18 -39.49 29.37
N ASP A 245 -29.14 -39.99 28.71
CA ASP A 245 -29.25 -41.05 27.70
C ASP A 245 -28.83 -42.42 28.28
N SER A 246 -29.30 -43.51 27.67
CA SER A 246 -28.92 -44.88 28.05
C SER A 246 -28.85 -45.81 26.84
N GLY A 247 -28.23 -46.99 27.02
CA GLY A 247 -28.11 -48.00 25.98
C GLY A 247 -27.27 -47.55 24.77
N ILE A 248 -27.66 -48.01 23.58
CA ILE A 248 -26.94 -47.76 22.32
C ILE A 248 -26.87 -46.26 21.99
N LYS A 249 -27.90 -45.49 22.35
CA LYS A 249 -27.94 -44.03 22.13
C LYS A 249 -26.84 -43.31 22.92
N LEU A 250 -26.61 -43.72 24.17
CA LEU A 250 -25.51 -43.17 24.98
C LEU A 250 -24.15 -43.53 24.37
N GLU A 251 -23.94 -44.80 24.01
CA GLU A 251 -22.66 -45.26 23.43
C GLU A 251 -22.30 -44.47 22.15
N VAL A 252 -23.29 -44.20 21.30
CA VAL A 252 -23.12 -43.40 20.08
C VAL A 252 -22.85 -41.94 20.40
N ASN A 253 -23.65 -41.33 21.28
CA ASN A 253 -23.50 -39.92 21.64
C ASN A 253 -22.14 -39.65 22.30
N GLU A 254 -21.66 -40.55 23.17
CA GLU A 254 -20.32 -40.45 23.77
C GLU A 254 -19.22 -40.49 22.72
N LYS A 255 -19.24 -41.47 21.80
CA LYS A 255 -18.20 -41.57 20.75
C LYS A 255 -18.15 -40.32 19.87
N ILE A 256 -19.32 -39.80 19.48
CA ILE A 256 -19.42 -38.57 18.67
C ILE A 256 -18.83 -37.38 19.43
N LEU A 257 -19.24 -37.18 20.68
CA LEU A 257 -18.81 -36.04 21.48
C LEU A 257 -17.33 -36.14 21.85
N ASP A 258 -16.80 -37.34 22.14
CA ASP A 258 -15.37 -37.57 22.38
C ASP A 258 -14.52 -37.25 21.15
N ALA A 259 -14.99 -37.64 19.95
CA ALA A 259 -14.34 -37.27 18.69
C ALA A 259 -14.35 -35.75 18.47
N CYS A 260 -15.48 -35.08 18.75
CA CYS A 260 -15.59 -33.62 18.65
C CYS A 260 -14.69 -32.89 19.66
N THR A 261 -14.59 -33.40 20.90
CA THR A 261 -13.66 -32.89 21.92
C THR A 261 -12.22 -33.02 21.46
N SER A 262 -11.85 -34.17 20.89
CA SER A 262 -10.51 -34.42 20.36
C SER A 262 -10.16 -33.47 19.21
N LEU A 263 -11.12 -33.23 18.30
CA LEU A 263 -10.97 -32.25 17.22
C LEU A 263 -10.78 -30.83 17.77
N MET A 264 -11.62 -30.41 18.72
CA MET A 264 -11.52 -29.07 19.31
C MET A 264 -10.18 -28.87 20.04
N GLN A 265 -9.69 -29.90 20.74
CA GLN A 265 -8.38 -29.86 21.38
C GLN A 265 -7.23 -29.74 20.36
N ALA A 266 -7.31 -30.45 19.24
CA ALA A 266 -6.33 -30.32 18.16
C ALA A 266 -6.33 -28.90 17.56
N ILE A 267 -7.52 -28.31 17.39
CA ILE A 267 -7.69 -26.94 16.89
C ILE A 267 -7.13 -25.92 17.88
N ARG A 268 -7.38 -26.09 19.18
CA ARG A 268 -6.80 -25.27 20.24
C ARG A 268 -5.27 -25.25 20.16
N VAL A 269 -4.64 -26.41 20.01
CA VAL A 269 -3.19 -26.51 19.85
C VAL A 269 -2.72 -25.80 18.57
N LEU A 270 -3.42 -25.98 17.45
CA LEU A 270 -3.12 -25.31 16.19
C LEU A 270 -3.14 -23.79 16.33
N VAL A 271 -4.19 -23.23 16.93
CA VAL A 271 -4.33 -21.80 17.17
C VAL A 271 -3.19 -21.27 18.04
N GLN A 272 -2.83 -21.98 19.12
CA GLN A 272 -1.69 -21.62 19.95
C GLN A 272 -0.38 -21.61 19.17
N LYS A 273 -0.12 -22.62 18.31
CA LYS A 273 1.07 -22.63 17.45
C LYS A 273 1.05 -21.52 16.41
N SER A 274 -0.11 -21.18 15.88
CA SER A 274 -0.30 -20.05 14.95
C SER A 274 0.03 -18.72 15.63
N ARG A 275 -0.42 -18.50 16.88
CA ARG A 275 -0.08 -17.32 17.68
C ARG A 275 1.42 -17.19 17.95
N LEU A 276 2.08 -18.28 18.32
CA LEU A 276 3.53 -18.29 18.52
C LEU A 276 4.29 -17.92 17.24
N LEU A 277 3.86 -18.46 16.09
CA LEU A 277 4.45 -18.13 14.80
C LEU A 277 4.23 -16.65 14.43
N GLN A 278 3.02 -16.12 14.62
CA GLN A 278 2.73 -14.70 14.37
C GLN A 278 3.58 -13.79 15.26
N SER A 279 3.71 -14.13 16.55
CA SER A 279 4.55 -13.39 17.49
C SER A 279 6.04 -13.40 17.07
N GLU A 280 6.55 -14.55 16.61
CA GLU A 280 7.90 -14.68 16.05
C GLU A 280 8.09 -13.78 14.81
N ILE A 281 7.14 -13.82 13.86
CA ILE A 281 7.18 -13.00 12.63
C ILE A 281 7.23 -11.51 12.98
N VAL A 282 6.39 -11.07 13.90
CA VAL A 282 6.35 -9.66 14.35
C VAL A 282 7.65 -9.30 15.06
N ALA A 283 8.16 -10.16 15.94
CA ALA A 283 9.40 -9.92 16.67
C ALA A 283 10.61 -9.77 15.74
N LEU A 284 10.71 -10.62 14.70
CA LEU A 284 11.78 -10.56 13.70
C LEU A 284 11.60 -9.41 12.71
N GLY A 285 10.36 -9.07 12.34
CA GLY A 285 10.06 -8.15 11.25
C GLY A 285 9.82 -6.69 11.65
N LYS A 286 9.56 -6.40 12.93
CA LYS A 286 9.25 -5.03 13.38
C LYS A 286 10.47 -4.11 13.46
N GLY A 287 11.67 -4.65 13.64
CA GLY A 287 12.88 -3.84 13.85
C GLY A 287 12.73 -2.91 15.06
N THR A 288 12.91 -1.60 14.87
CA THR A 288 12.69 -0.56 15.90
C THR A 288 11.24 -0.09 16.01
N ALA A 289 10.35 -0.53 15.12
CA ALA A 289 8.95 -0.14 15.11
C ALA A 289 8.11 -0.97 16.09
N SER A 290 6.92 -0.46 16.44
CA SER A 290 5.94 -1.17 17.25
C SER A 290 5.27 -2.32 16.49
N ALA A 291 4.64 -3.25 17.22
CA ALA A 291 3.86 -4.33 16.61
C ALA A 291 2.68 -3.81 15.78
N LYS A 292 2.04 -2.73 16.24
CA LYS A 292 0.92 -2.06 15.55
C LYS A 292 1.36 -1.49 14.20
N GLU A 293 2.50 -0.81 14.17
CA GLU A 293 3.09 -0.30 12.93
C GLU A 293 3.51 -1.43 11.99
N PHE A 294 4.01 -2.56 12.53
CA PHE A 294 4.34 -3.73 11.73
C PHE A 294 3.10 -4.32 11.04
N TYR A 295 1.99 -4.48 11.76
CA TYR A 295 0.72 -4.95 11.19
C TYR A 295 0.14 -3.97 10.17
N LYS A 296 0.27 -2.65 10.41
CA LYS A 296 -0.12 -1.61 9.44
C LYS A 296 0.70 -1.69 8.15
N ARG A 297 2.03 -1.79 8.26
CA ARG A 297 2.93 -1.93 7.10
C ARG A 297 2.67 -3.21 6.31
N ASN A 298 2.18 -4.26 6.96
CA ASN A 298 1.83 -5.54 6.33
C ASN A 298 0.31 -5.74 6.29
N HIS A 299 -0.46 -4.70 5.95
CA HIS A 299 -1.93 -4.70 6.04
C HIS A 299 -2.61 -5.90 5.36
N GLN A 300 -2.25 -6.28 4.13
CA GLN A 300 -2.86 -7.45 3.45
C GLN A 300 -2.66 -8.76 4.22
N TRP A 301 -1.49 -8.92 4.83
CA TRP A 301 -1.21 -10.09 5.67
C TRP A 301 -2.05 -10.05 6.95
N THR A 302 -2.14 -8.88 7.59
CA THR A 302 -2.97 -8.65 8.78
C THR A 302 -4.46 -8.89 8.51
N GLU A 303 -4.98 -8.43 7.37
CA GLU A 303 -6.36 -8.67 6.95
C GLU A 303 -6.63 -10.16 6.69
N GLY A 304 -5.68 -10.87 6.06
CA GLY A 304 -5.75 -12.31 5.87
C GLY A 304 -5.79 -13.07 7.21
N LEU A 305 -5.03 -12.63 8.21
CA LEU A 305 -5.07 -13.20 9.56
C LEU A 305 -6.41 -12.92 10.26
N ILE A 306 -6.91 -11.69 10.19
CA ILE A 306 -8.21 -11.28 10.75
C ILE A 306 -9.34 -12.12 10.15
N SER A 307 -9.37 -12.25 8.82
CA SER A 307 -10.38 -13.02 8.11
C SER A 307 -10.34 -14.49 8.51
N ALA A 308 -9.16 -15.11 8.53
CA ALA A 308 -9.01 -16.50 8.92
C ALA A 308 -9.41 -16.75 10.38
N ALA A 309 -9.05 -15.84 11.30
CA ALA A 309 -9.42 -15.94 12.71
C ALA A 309 -10.95 -15.91 12.91
N LYS A 310 -11.66 -15.02 12.21
CA LYS A 310 -13.13 -14.95 12.20
C LYS A 310 -13.76 -16.24 11.72
N SER A 311 -13.27 -16.78 10.59
CA SER A 311 -13.79 -18.03 10.01
C SER A 311 -13.61 -19.21 10.98
N VAL A 312 -12.46 -19.30 11.66
CA VAL A 312 -12.23 -20.35 12.68
C VAL A 312 -13.17 -20.21 13.87
N ALA A 313 -13.39 -18.99 14.38
CA ALA A 313 -14.32 -18.73 15.48
C ALA A 313 -15.77 -19.12 15.11
N GLN A 314 -16.21 -18.81 13.88
CA GLN A 314 -17.53 -19.21 13.38
C GLN A 314 -17.64 -20.72 13.20
N GLY A 315 -16.63 -21.34 12.59
CA GLY A 315 -16.56 -22.79 12.39
C GLY A 315 -16.67 -23.57 13.71
N ALA A 316 -16.04 -23.08 14.78
CA ALA A 316 -16.15 -23.67 16.11
C ALA A 316 -17.58 -23.65 16.67
N ASN A 317 -18.28 -22.52 16.52
CA ASN A 317 -19.68 -22.41 16.93
C ASN A 317 -20.60 -23.29 16.08
N PHE A 318 -20.33 -23.42 14.78
CA PHE A 318 -21.07 -24.33 13.90
C PHE A 318 -20.86 -25.79 14.27
N LEU A 319 -19.63 -26.21 14.60
CA LEU A 319 -19.36 -27.57 15.06
C LEU A 319 -20.14 -27.89 16.35
N VAL A 320 -20.13 -27.00 17.33
CA VAL A 320 -20.90 -27.18 18.58
C VAL A 320 -22.40 -27.29 18.30
N THR A 321 -22.92 -26.43 17.43
CA THR A 321 -24.33 -26.42 17.07
C THR A 321 -24.73 -27.72 16.36
N ALA A 322 -23.89 -28.19 15.44
CA ALA A 322 -24.11 -29.45 14.73
C ALA A 322 -24.04 -30.63 15.70
N ALA A 323 -23.02 -30.70 16.55
CA ALA A 323 -22.87 -31.74 17.58
C ALA A 323 -24.10 -31.80 18.50
N ASN A 324 -24.60 -30.65 18.96
CA ASN A 324 -25.81 -30.58 19.78
C ASN A 324 -27.04 -31.15 19.05
N LYS A 325 -27.23 -30.78 17.78
CA LYS A 325 -28.32 -31.30 16.95
C LYS A 325 -28.20 -32.81 16.73
N THR A 326 -26.99 -33.32 16.54
CA THR A 326 -26.73 -34.75 16.37
C THR A 326 -27.07 -35.54 17.63
N VAL A 327 -26.67 -35.04 18.81
CA VAL A 327 -26.96 -35.68 20.11
C VAL A 327 -28.46 -35.67 20.41
N ALA A 328 -29.16 -34.57 20.07
CA ALA A 328 -30.58 -34.41 20.32
C ALA A 328 -31.49 -35.15 19.30
N GLY A 329 -31.13 -35.13 18.02
CA GLY A 329 -31.96 -35.60 16.91
C GLY A 329 -31.47 -36.87 16.20
N GLY A 330 -30.41 -37.51 16.70
CA GLY A 330 -29.91 -38.79 16.20
C GLY A 330 -29.40 -38.74 14.75
N ALA A 331 -29.71 -39.79 13.97
CA ALA A 331 -29.18 -39.98 12.61
C ALA A 331 -29.51 -38.86 11.62
N LYS A 332 -30.63 -38.14 11.83
CA LYS A 332 -31.11 -37.10 10.92
C LYS A 332 -30.15 -35.91 10.76
N HIS A 333 -29.29 -35.67 11.76
CA HIS A 333 -28.39 -34.50 11.81
C HIS A 333 -26.90 -34.89 11.79
N GLN A 334 -26.56 -36.13 11.43
CA GLN A 334 -25.15 -36.55 11.37
C GLN A 334 -24.41 -35.97 10.16
N LEU A 335 -25.10 -35.75 9.03
CA LEU A 335 -24.51 -35.06 7.88
C LEU A 335 -24.14 -33.61 8.21
N ASP A 336 -24.97 -32.92 9.00
CA ASP A 336 -24.67 -31.56 9.48
C ASP A 336 -23.35 -31.53 10.28
N LEU A 337 -23.11 -32.56 11.11
CA LEU A 337 -21.87 -32.69 11.87
C LEU A 337 -20.66 -32.97 10.98
N VAL A 338 -20.80 -33.85 9.99
CA VAL A 338 -19.73 -34.14 9.02
C VAL A 338 -19.31 -32.87 8.28
N VAL A 339 -20.29 -32.10 7.79
CA VAL A 339 -20.04 -30.84 7.08
C VAL A 339 -19.38 -29.82 8.02
N ALA A 340 -19.91 -29.63 9.23
CA ALA A 340 -19.32 -28.70 10.19
C ALA A 340 -17.88 -29.06 10.58
N ALA A 341 -17.56 -30.34 10.73
CA ALA A 341 -16.21 -30.82 11.03
C ALA A 341 -15.22 -30.61 9.87
N GLN A 342 -15.69 -30.72 8.62
CA GLN A 342 -14.89 -30.44 7.43
C GLN A 342 -14.68 -28.93 7.24
N GLU A 343 -15.72 -28.13 7.49
CA GLU A 343 -15.67 -26.68 7.32
C GLU A 343 -14.71 -26.03 8.32
N ILE A 344 -14.80 -26.39 9.61
CA ILE A 344 -13.84 -25.89 10.61
C ILE A 344 -12.39 -26.30 10.28
N ALA A 345 -12.19 -27.51 9.74
CA ALA A 345 -10.87 -27.95 9.29
C ALA A 345 -10.34 -27.09 8.13
N ALA A 346 -11.20 -26.76 7.15
CA ALA A 346 -10.86 -25.85 6.06
C ALA A 346 -10.52 -24.44 6.58
N CYS A 347 -11.29 -23.90 7.52
CA CYS A 347 -10.99 -22.61 8.16
C CYS A 347 -9.63 -22.64 8.87
N THR A 348 -9.30 -23.72 9.60
CA THR A 348 -7.97 -23.83 10.24
C THR A 348 -6.84 -23.97 9.23
N ALA A 349 -7.06 -24.62 8.08
CA ALA A 349 -6.09 -24.68 7.00
C ALA A 349 -5.84 -23.28 6.39
N GLN A 350 -6.90 -22.48 6.21
CA GLN A 350 -6.78 -21.08 5.78
C GLN A 350 -5.95 -20.26 6.77
N LEU A 351 -6.16 -20.44 8.09
CA LEU A 351 -5.36 -19.78 9.12
C LEU A 351 -3.87 -20.17 9.05
N VAL A 352 -3.56 -21.44 8.76
CA VAL A 352 -2.18 -21.92 8.55
C VAL A 352 -1.55 -21.26 7.33
N VAL A 353 -2.29 -21.18 6.21
CA VAL A 353 -1.82 -20.50 4.99
C VAL A 353 -1.54 -19.03 5.27
N ALA A 354 -2.47 -18.31 5.90
CA ALA A 354 -2.32 -16.90 6.26
C ALA A 354 -1.11 -16.69 7.20
N SER A 355 -0.92 -17.57 8.19
CA SER A 355 0.20 -17.49 9.14
C SER A 355 1.56 -17.77 8.50
N ARG A 356 1.62 -18.54 7.40
CA ARG A 356 2.87 -18.93 6.73
C ARG A 356 3.45 -17.85 5.80
N VAL A 357 2.64 -16.93 5.27
CA VAL A 357 3.05 -15.97 4.20
C VAL A 357 4.34 -15.20 4.55
N LYS A 358 4.49 -14.80 5.81
CA LYS A 358 5.63 -14.01 6.31
C LYS A 358 6.58 -14.81 7.21
N ALA A 359 6.38 -16.13 7.34
CA ALA A 359 7.19 -16.99 8.19
C ALA A 359 8.55 -17.32 7.54
N PRO A 360 9.67 -17.29 8.28
CA PRO A 360 10.94 -17.76 7.77
C PRO A 360 10.90 -19.28 7.57
N ARG A 361 11.50 -19.77 6.47
CA ARG A 361 11.45 -21.20 6.09
C ARG A 361 12.10 -22.13 7.11
N SER A 362 13.02 -21.62 7.93
CA SER A 362 13.71 -22.35 8.99
C SER A 362 13.03 -22.24 10.37
N SER A 363 11.85 -21.61 10.48
CA SER A 363 11.15 -21.45 11.77
C SER A 363 10.71 -22.81 12.33
N THR A 364 11.06 -23.07 13.58
CA THR A 364 10.58 -24.22 14.34
C THR A 364 9.08 -24.11 14.64
N ASN A 365 8.55 -22.90 14.82
CA ASN A 365 7.12 -22.67 15.02
C ASN A 365 6.31 -22.96 13.76
N LEU A 366 6.88 -22.70 12.57
CA LEU A 366 6.25 -23.07 11.30
C LEU A 366 6.13 -24.60 11.16
N THR A 367 7.18 -25.34 11.51
CA THR A 367 7.14 -26.83 11.52
C THR A 367 6.14 -27.35 12.55
N ALA A 368 6.10 -26.76 13.74
CA ALA A 368 5.14 -27.12 14.79
C ALA A 368 3.69 -26.84 14.36
N LEU A 369 3.43 -25.70 13.73
CA LEU A 369 2.11 -25.36 13.16
C LEU A 369 1.71 -26.35 12.06
N GLY A 370 2.64 -26.73 11.18
CA GLY A 370 2.38 -27.74 10.15
C GLY A 370 2.02 -29.11 10.75
N THR A 371 2.63 -29.49 11.87
CA THR A 371 2.30 -30.72 12.59
C THR A 371 0.90 -30.63 13.24
N ALA A 372 0.59 -29.51 13.90
CA ALA A 372 -0.74 -29.28 14.47
C ALA A 372 -1.85 -29.30 13.41
N SER A 373 -1.59 -28.76 12.22
CA SER A 373 -2.52 -28.82 11.07
C SER A 373 -2.83 -30.26 10.64
N LYS A 374 -1.82 -31.14 10.57
CA LYS A 374 -2.05 -32.56 10.28
C LYS A 374 -2.89 -33.24 11.34
N ASN A 375 -2.66 -32.93 12.61
CA ASN A 375 -3.45 -33.48 13.72
C ASN A 375 -4.92 -33.07 13.64
N VAL A 376 -5.21 -31.81 13.24
CA VAL A 376 -6.59 -31.37 12.98
C VAL A 376 -7.21 -32.18 11.85
N THR A 377 -6.52 -32.35 10.72
CA THR A 377 -7.02 -33.17 9.60
C THR A 377 -7.32 -34.61 10.03
N GLN A 378 -6.44 -35.22 10.84
CA GLN A 378 -6.65 -36.56 11.37
C GLN A 378 -7.87 -36.62 12.29
N ALA A 379 -7.99 -35.68 13.25
CA ALA A 379 -9.12 -35.62 14.16
C ALA A 379 -10.45 -35.37 13.43
N THR A 380 -10.46 -34.53 12.39
CA THR A 380 -11.63 -34.36 11.50
C THR A 380 -11.98 -35.67 10.80
N GLY A 381 -11.00 -36.41 10.30
CA GLY A 381 -11.23 -37.74 9.72
C GLY A 381 -11.87 -38.71 10.70
N ILE A 382 -11.45 -38.68 11.96
CA ILE A 382 -12.04 -39.49 13.04
C ILE A 382 -13.50 -39.07 13.26
N VAL A 383 -13.80 -37.77 13.40
CA VAL A 383 -15.19 -37.28 13.56
C VAL A 383 -16.09 -37.76 12.41
N VAL A 384 -15.61 -37.67 11.17
CA VAL A 384 -16.38 -38.11 9.99
C VAL A 384 -16.61 -39.62 10.00
N ALA A 385 -15.58 -40.41 10.34
CA ALA A 385 -15.69 -41.86 10.44
C ALA A 385 -16.66 -42.26 11.57
N THR A 386 -16.52 -41.65 12.74
CA THR A 386 -17.40 -41.89 13.91
C THR A 386 -18.84 -41.49 13.60
N ALA A 387 -19.07 -40.34 12.97
CA ALA A 387 -20.43 -39.92 12.60
C ALA A 387 -21.09 -40.91 11.63
N LYS A 388 -20.35 -41.46 10.67
CA LYS A 388 -20.86 -42.46 9.72
C LYS A 388 -21.13 -43.82 10.38
N ASP A 389 -20.17 -44.33 11.17
CA ASP A 389 -20.33 -45.59 11.90
C ASP A 389 -21.51 -45.54 12.87
N CYS A 390 -21.67 -44.40 13.56
CA CYS A 390 -22.79 -44.17 14.45
C CYS A 390 -24.14 -44.06 13.72
N SER A 391 -24.18 -43.57 12.48
CA SER A 391 -25.40 -43.59 11.64
C SER A 391 -25.83 -45.01 11.39
N GLN A 392 -24.90 -45.82 10.88
CA GLN A 392 -25.13 -47.22 10.53
C GLN A 392 -25.62 -48.00 11.76
N ARG A 393 -24.97 -47.83 12.92
CA ARG A 393 -25.37 -48.51 14.16
C ARG A 393 -26.75 -48.10 14.67
N LEU A 394 -27.16 -46.85 14.50
CA LEU A 394 -28.51 -46.39 14.87
C LEU A 394 -29.58 -46.94 13.92
N GLU A 395 -29.26 -47.06 12.63
CA GLU A 395 -30.13 -47.65 11.61
C GLU A 395 -30.28 -49.17 11.85
N ASP A 396 -29.16 -49.90 11.96
CA ASP A 396 -29.14 -51.35 12.19
C ASP A 396 -29.82 -51.75 13.53
N SER A 397 -29.72 -50.90 14.57
CA SER A 397 -30.41 -51.12 15.84
C SER A 397 -31.92 -50.97 15.74
N GLN A 398 -32.44 -50.17 14.81
CA GLN A 398 -33.89 -50.07 14.58
C GLN A 398 -34.43 -51.30 13.85
N ASP A 399 -33.61 -51.94 13.00
CA ASP A 399 -33.95 -53.18 12.29
C ASP A 399 -33.97 -54.40 13.23
N LEU A 400 -33.08 -54.46 14.23
CA LEU A 400 -33.05 -55.52 15.24
C LEU A 400 -34.29 -55.55 16.15
N ASP A 401 -34.94 -54.40 16.35
CA ASP A 401 -36.16 -54.26 17.15
C ASP A 401 -37.43 -54.73 16.41
N LEU A 402 -37.30 -55.17 15.14
CA LEU A 402 -38.39 -55.74 14.34
C LEU A 402 -38.61 -57.24 14.62
N GLY A 403 -37.57 -57.96 15.07
CA GLY A 403 -37.61 -59.41 15.29
C GLY A 403 -38.35 -59.85 16.56
N THR A 404 -38.61 -58.92 17.49
CA THR A 404 -39.25 -59.17 18.79
C THR A 404 -40.72 -58.74 18.85
N LEU A 405 -41.26 -58.20 17.75
CA LEU A 405 -42.60 -57.63 17.70
C LEU A 405 -43.69 -58.70 17.57
N THR A 406 -44.80 -58.50 18.29
CA THR A 406 -46.03 -59.27 18.05
C THR A 406 -46.65 -58.91 16.69
N VAL A 407 -47.46 -59.80 16.11
CA VAL A 407 -48.10 -59.60 14.77
C VAL A 407 -48.82 -58.25 14.65
N HIS A 408 -49.47 -57.78 15.72
CA HIS A 408 -50.13 -56.47 15.71
C HIS A 408 -49.13 -55.31 15.72
N GLN A 409 -48.07 -55.39 16.53
CA GLN A 409 -47.04 -54.36 16.59
C GLN A 409 -46.25 -54.27 15.28
N ALA A 410 -46.00 -55.41 14.62
CA ALA A 410 -45.38 -55.45 13.30
C ALA A 410 -46.25 -54.75 12.23
N LYS A 411 -47.57 -54.94 12.25
CA LYS A 411 -48.51 -54.27 11.33
C LYS A 411 -48.56 -52.75 11.54
N THR A 412 -48.56 -52.30 12.80
CA THR A 412 -48.50 -50.87 13.14
C THR A 412 -47.18 -50.25 12.67
N LYS A 413 -46.05 -50.91 12.95
CA LYS A 413 -44.71 -50.49 12.50
C LYS A 413 -44.59 -50.47 10.97
N GLU A 414 -45.13 -51.47 10.27
CA GLU A 414 -45.19 -51.50 8.80
C GLU A 414 -45.89 -50.25 8.26
N MET A 415 -47.04 -49.88 8.85
CA MET A 415 -47.78 -48.69 8.44
C MET A 415 -47.04 -47.39 8.77
N GLU A 416 -46.38 -47.29 9.92
CA GLU A 416 -45.52 -46.16 10.28
C GLU A 416 -44.34 -45.98 9.30
N ILE A 417 -43.70 -47.09 8.91
CA ILE A 417 -42.63 -47.10 7.91
C ILE A 417 -43.18 -46.65 6.55
N GLN A 418 -44.35 -47.15 6.13
CA GLN A 418 -45.00 -46.75 4.89
C GLN A 418 -45.30 -45.24 4.85
N VAL A 419 -45.80 -44.68 5.96
CA VAL A 419 -46.01 -43.24 6.11
C VAL A 419 -44.68 -42.48 6.00
N LYS A 420 -43.61 -42.99 6.63
CA LYS A 420 -42.29 -42.36 6.57
C LYS A 420 -41.69 -42.35 5.17
N VAL A 421 -41.88 -43.42 4.40
CA VAL A 421 -41.50 -43.49 2.99
C VAL A 421 -42.18 -42.38 2.20
N LEU A 422 -43.51 -42.21 2.35
CA LEU A 422 -44.26 -41.17 1.67
C LEU A 422 -43.82 -39.75 2.06
N GLU A 423 -43.53 -39.50 3.34
CA GLU A 423 -42.98 -38.22 3.80
C GLU A 423 -41.63 -37.91 3.16
N LEU A 424 -40.73 -38.90 3.08
CA LEU A 424 -39.40 -38.75 2.50
C LEU A 424 -39.45 -38.54 0.99
N GLU A 425 -40.34 -39.23 0.28
CA GLU A 425 -40.59 -39.01 -1.14
C GLU A 425 -41.08 -37.58 -1.40
N GLN A 426 -42.00 -37.07 -0.57
CA GLN A 426 -42.47 -35.69 -0.67
C GLN A 426 -41.36 -34.68 -0.40
N ALA A 427 -40.57 -34.87 0.67
CA ALA A 427 -39.45 -33.99 1.01
C ALA A 427 -38.37 -33.98 -0.07
N LEU A 428 -38.02 -35.15 -0.63
CA LEU A 428 -37.08 -35.28 -1.74
C LEU A 428 -37.58 -34.52 -2.97
N GLN A 429 -38.87 -34.62 -3.29
CA GLN A 429 -39.45 -33.91 -4.42
C GLN A 429 -39.38 -32.38 -4.23
N VAL A 430 -39.64 -31.89 -3.02
CA VAL A 430 -39.51 -30.46 -2.68
C VAL A 430 -38.08 -29.97 -2.86
N GLU A 431 -37.10 -30.68 -2.31
CA GLU A 431 -35.70 -30.26 -2.44
C GLU A 431 -35.17 -30.38 -3.87
N ARG A 432 -35.65 -31.35 -4.66
CA ARG A 432 -35.39 -31.41 -6.11
C ARG A 432 -35.93 -30.17 -6.84
N MET A 433 -37.14 -29.73 -6.52
CA MET A 433 -37.70 -28.49 -7.09
C MET A 433 -36.90 -27.26 -6.66
N ARG A 434 -36.45 -27.21 -5.40
CA ARG A 434 -35.63 -26.11 -4.87
C ARG A 434 -34.26 -26.05 -5.55
N LEU A 435 -33.59 -27.20 -5.71
CA LEU A 435 -32.34 -27.33 -6.43
C LEU A 435 -32.49 -26.96 -7.92
N ALA A 436 -33.57 -27.39 -8.58
CA ALA A 436 -33.87 -27.01 -9.96
C ALA A 436 -34.08 -25.49 -10.09
N SER A 437 -34.80 -24.88 -9.14
CA SER A 437 -35.02 -23.43 -9.08
C SER A 437 -33.72 -22.67 -8.86
N PHE A 438 -32.84 -23.18 -7.98
CA PHE A 438 -31.53 -22.60 -7.72
C PHE A 438 -30.62 -22.67 -8.95
N ARG A 439 -30.58 -23.83 -9.63
CA ARG A 439 -29.85 -24.00 -10.90
C ARG A 439 -30.38 -23.07 -11.98
N LYS A 440 -31.70 -22.95 -12.13
CA LYS A 440 -32.31 -22.04 -13.11
C LYS A 440 -31.90 -20.58 -12.86
N LYS A 441 -31.85 -20.14 -11.61
CA LYS A 441 -31.36 -18.79 -11.26
C LYS A 441 -29.87 -18.59 -11.57
N ASN A 442 -29.03 -19.59 -11.29
CA ASN A 442 -27.59 -19.50 -11.59
C ASN A 442 -27.26 -19.53 -13.09
N TYR A 443 -28.09 -20.18 -13.92
CA TYR A 443 -27.90 -20.22 -15.39
C TYR A 443 -28.72 -19.16 -16.14
N GLN A 444 -29.43 -18.27 -15.44
CA GLN A 444 -30.14 -17.13 -16.01
C GLN A 444 -29.48 -15.77 -15.71
N GLN A 445 -28.34 -15.73 -15.02
CA GLN A 445 -27.48 -14.55 -15.08
C GLN A 445 -26.88 -14.50 -16.50
N PRO A 446 -27.17 -13.44 -17.30
CA PRO A 446 -26.47 -13.27 -18.55
C PRO A 446 -24.98 -13.16 -18.23
N VAL A 447 -24.15 -13.86 -19.00
CA VAL A 447 -22.76 -13.48 -19.15
C VAL A 447 -22.80 -12.07 -19.74
N GLU A 448 -22.51 -11.05 -18.92
CA GLU A 448 -22.23 -9.71 -19.42
C GLU A 448 -20.95 -9.83 -20.27
N GLU A 449 -21.11 -9.68 -21.59
CA GLU A 449 -20.03 -9.40 -22.55
C GLU A 449 -19.52 -7.97 -22.40
#